data_AF-A0A9D6K5Y9-F1
#
_entry.id   AF-A0A9D6K5Y9-F1
#
_cell.length_a   1.000
_cell.length_b   1.000
_cell.length_c   1.000
_cell.angle_alpha   90.00
_cell.angle_beta   90.00
_cell.angle_gamma   90.00
#
_symmetry.space_group_name_H-M   'P 1'
#
loop_
_entity.id
_entity.type
_entity.pdbx_description
1 polymer ?
#
loop_
_entity_poly.entity_id
_entity_poly.type
_entity_poly.pdbx_seq_one_letter_code
_entity_poly.pdbx_strand_id
1 'polypeptide(L)'
;MKIFKTQDFLAGFLINHHQEKILDLGCGNRKVSGAIGVDCIVSTIVDVVHDLNQFPYPFDDASFDAVVLNHVIEHLEDIPHTLKEVHRLLKPEGEVWIATPHFSDSHSWVDHTHRYHLSIRSFIIRHTQPL
;
A
#
# COMPACT_ATOMS: atom_id res chain seq x y z
N MET A 1 -25.33 -15.65 8.88
CA MET A 1 -24.41 -15.45 7.74
C MET A 1 -23.56 -14.23 8.06
N LYS A 2 -22.26 -14.40 8.32
CA LYS A 2 -21.34 -13.26 8.54
C LYS A 2 -20.85 -12.80 7.17
N ILE A 3 -21.07 -11.54 6.83
CA ILE A 3 -20.56 -10.92 5.60
C ILE A 3 -19.23 -10.26 5.99
N PHE A 4 -18.14 -10.70 5.39
CA PHE A 4 -16.81 -10.11 5.59
C PHE A 4 -16.56 -9.05 4.52
N LYS A 5 -16.17 -7.84 4.94
CA LYS A 5 -15.78 -6.73 4.08
C LYS A 5 -14.26 -6.69 3.94
N THR A 6 -13.74 -5.98 2.95
CA THR A 6 -12.28 -5.75 2.78
C THR A 6 -11.62 -5.22 4.05
N GLN A 7 -12.34 -4.40 4.83
CA GLN A 7 -11.91 -3.87 6.12
C GLN A 7 -11.71 -4.96 7.19
N ASP A 8 -12.45 -6.07 7.12
CA ASP A 8 -12.30 -7.20 8.04
C ASP A 8 -11.01 -7.99 7.76
N PHE A 9 -10.55 -8.02 6.50
CA PHE A 9 -9.27 -8.61 6.13
C PHE A 9 -8.10 -7.73 6.55
N LEU A 10 -8.21 -6.40 6.40
CA LEU A 10 -7.23 -5.46 6.96
C LEU A 10 -7.17 -5.58 8.48
N ALA A 11 -8.31 -5.65 9.17
CA ALA A 11 -8.33 -5.87 10.61
C ALA A 11 -7.65 -7.19 11.00
N GLY A 12 -7.88 -8.28 10.28
CA GLY A 12 -7.19 -9.56 10.50
C GLY A 12 -5.67 -9.46 10.33
N PHE A 13 -5.22 -8.78 9.26
CA PHE A 13 -3.80 -8.49 9.04
C PHE A 13 -3.20 -7.69 10.19
N LEU A 14 -3.84 -6.59 10.59
CA LEU A 14 -3.37 -5.74 11.68
C LEU A 14 -3.37 -6.45 13.05
N ILE A 15 -4.31 -7.38 13.28
CA ILE A 15 -4.32 -8.23 14.48
C ILE A 15 -3.06 -9.12 14.52
N ASN A 16 -2.65 -9.67 13.38
CA ASN A 16 -1.43 -10.48 13.30
C ASN A 16 -0.15 -9.65 13.53
N HIS A 17 -0.20 -8.33 13.30
CA HIS A 17 0.93 -7.41 13.42
C HIS A 17 0.80 -6.42 14.61
N HIS A 18 -0.01 -6.73 15.63
CA HIS A 18 -0.40 -5.77 16.70
C HIS A 18 0.77 -5.28 17.60
N GLN A 19 1.97 -5.86 17.51
CA GLN A 19 3.16 -5.38 18.23
C GLN A 19 4.28 -4.91 17.29
N GLU A 20 3.97 -4.71 16.02
CA GLU A 20 4.97 -4.54 14.98
C GLU A 20 4.96 -3.14 14.37
N LYS A 21 6.03 -2.78 13.67
CA LYS A 21 6.19 -1.45 13.08
C LYS A 21 5.56 -1.44 11.69
N ILE A 22 4.39 -0.82 11.60
CA ILE A 22 3.55 -0.76 10.38
C ILE A 22 3.74 0.59 9.66
N LEU A 23 3.89 0.55 8.34
CA LEU A 23 3.88 1.71 7.46
C LEU A 23 2.60 1.74 6.62
N ASP A 24 1.88 2.86 6.62
CA ASP A 24 0.66 3.06 5.84
C ASP A 24 0.94 4.10 4.75
N LEU A 25 1.12 3.62 3.51
CA LEU A 25 1.47 4.43 2.35
C LEU A 25 0.20 4.92 1.64
N GLY A 26 0.11 6.22 1.40
CA GLY A 26 -1.08 6.86 0.81
C GLY A 26 -2.24 6.90 1.79
N CYS A 27 -1.97 7.17 3.06
CA CYS A 27 -2.94 7.03 4.13
C CYS A 27 -4.08 8.07 4.05
N GLY A 28 -3.88 9.16 3.31
CA GLY A 28 -4.81 10.25 3.11
C GLY A 28 -5.41 10.76 4.41
N ASN A 29 -6.74 10.66 4.51
CA ASN A 29 -7.51 11.04 5.70
C ASN A 29 -7.98 9.83 6.53
N ARG A 30 -7.46 8.63 6.26
CA ARG A 30 -7.87 7.38 6.92
C ARG A 30 -6.66 6.52 7.28
N LYS A 31 -5.74 7.12 8.04
CA LYS A 31 -4.56 6.41 8.56
C LYS A 31 -4.94 5.19 9.40
N VAL A 32 -4.26 4.08 9.16
CA VAL A 32 -4.31 2.87 9.98
C VAL A 32 -3.86 3.20 11.41
N SER A 33 -4.71 2.89 12.39
CA SER A 33 -4.41 3.14 13.81
C SER A 33 -3.14 2.41 14.24
N GLY A 34 -2.18 3.14 14.81
CA GLY A 34 -0.90 2.59 15.28
C GLY A 34 0.20 2.50 14.21
N ALA A 35 -0.12 2.77 12.94
CA ALA A 35 0.88 2.83 11.87
C ALA A 35 1.51 4.21 11.73
N ILE A 36 2.69 4.25 11.11
CA ILE A 36 3.29 5.48 10.58
C ILE A 36 2.64 5.76 9.22
N GLY A 37 1.94 6.88 9.09
CA GLY A 37 1.23 7.26 7.87
C GLY A 37 2.04 8.18 6.97
N VAL A 38 2.08 7.85 5.68
CA VAL A 38 2.78 8.59 4.64
C VAL A 38 1.79 9.06 3.59
N ASP A 39 1.84 10.33 3.22
CA ASP A 39 1.04 10.86 2.11
C ASP A 39 1.69 12.13 1.54
N CYS A 40 1.38 12.50 0.29
CA CYS A 40 1.84 13.77 -0.28
C CYS A 40 1.00 14.96 0.22
N ILE A 41 -0.19 14.70 0.77
CA ILE A 41 -1.07 15.70 1.35
C ILE A 41 -0.61 16.02 2.78
N VAL A 42 -0.47 17.32 3.06
CA VAL A 42 -0.23 17.80 4.42
C VAL A 42 -1.55 17.76 5.20
N SER A 43 -1.63 16.90 6.21
CA SER A 43 -2.79 16.80 7.12
C SER A 43 -2.37 16.51 8.56
N THR A 44 -3.26 16.70 9.53
CA THR A 44 -2.95 16.47 10.95
C THR A 44 -2.76 15.00 11.30
N ILE A 45 -3.14 14.07 10.42
CA ILE A 45 -3.03 12.63 10.68
C ILE A 45 -1.83 12.00 9.96
N VAL A 46 -1.23 12.69 9.00
CA VAL A 46 -0.05 12.22 8.26
C VAL A 46 1.20 12.45 9.11
N ASP A 47 2.00 11.41 9.33
CA ASP A 47 3.23 11.49 10.14
C ASP A 47 4.42 11.94 9.29
N VAL A 48 4.45 11.53 8.02
CA VAL A 48 5.51 11.86 7.06
C VAL A 48 4.89 12.35 5.76
N VAL A 49 5.18 13.59 5.38
CA VAL A 49 4.75 14.15 4.10
C VAL A 49 5.76 13.76 3.03
N HIS A 50 5.37 12.87 2.11
CA HIS A 50 6.22 12.37 1.02
C HIS A 50 5.38 11.96 -0.19
N ASP A 51 5.80 12.36 -1.39
CA ASP A 51 5.20 11.89 -2.65
C ASP A 51 5.76 10.51 -3.00
N LEU A 52 4.87 9.51 -3.04
CA LEU A 52 5.22 8.12 -3.33
C LEU A 52 5.71 7.90 -4.77
N ASN A 53 5.63 8.90 -5.65
CA ASN A 53 6.29 8.85 -6.96
C ASN A 53 7.74 9.35 -6.93
N GLN A 54 8.20 9.86 -5.78
CA GLN A 54 9.58 10.29 -5.55
C GLN A 54 10.33 9.21 -4.78
N PHE A 55 11.41 8.70 -5.38
CA PHE A 55 12.23 7.64 -4.82
C PHE A 55 13.64 8.15 -4.49
N PRO A 56 14.30 7.64 -3.43
CA PRO A 56 13.79 6.67 -2.47
C PRO A 56 12.85 7.31 -1.42
N TYR A 57 12.06 6.48 -0.74
CA TYR A 57 11.25 6.88 0.40
C TYR A 57 12.15 7.17 1.61
N PRO A 58 11.77 8.11 2.49
CA PRO A 58 12.64 8.66 3.54
C PRO A 58 12.74 7.75 4.78
N PHE A 59 13.04 6.47 4.56
CA PHE A 59 13.19 5.47 5.62
C PHE A 59 14.35 4.53 5.30
N ASP A 60 14.98 4.01 6.36
CA ASP A 60 16.05 3.04 6.26
C ASP A 60 15.55 1.69 5.73
N ASP A 61 16.45 0.92 5.11
CA ASP A 61 16.18 -0.46 4.67
C ASP A 61 15.69 -1.33 5.84
N ALA A 62 14.85 -2.33 5.56
CA ALA A 62 14.42 -3.34 6.52
C ALA A 62 13.92 -2.78 7.86
N SER A 63 13.14 -1.69 7.80
CA SER A 63 12.70 -0.93 8.97
C SER A 63 11.29 -1.24 9.45
N PHE A 64 10.50 -1.94 8.63
CA PHE A 64 9.09 -2.20 8.88
C PHE A 64 8.79 -3.69 8.82
N ASP A 65 7.90 -4.15 9.70
CA ASP A 65 7.44 -5.53 9.70
C ASP A 65 6.24 -5.69 8.74
N ALA A 66 5.46 -4.61 8.55
CA ALA A 66 4.32 -4.60 7.66
C ALA A 66 4.20 -3.28 6.89
N VAL A 67 3.75 -3.36 5.63
CA VAL A 67 3.41 -2.19 4.80
C VAL A 67 1.98 -2.33 4.28
N VAL A 68 1.21 -1.26 4.36
CA VAL A 68 -0.18 -1.17 3.88
C VAL A 68 -0.23 -0.20 2.71
N LEU A 69 -0.83 -0.63 1.60
CA LEU A 69 -1.22 0.21 0.47
C LEU A 69 -2.72 0.04 0.25
N ASN A 70 -3.52 0.99 0.73
CA ASN A 70 -4.97 0.92 0.68
C ASN A 70 -5.56 1.95 -0.29
N HIS A 71 -5.98 1.50 -1.48
CA HIS A 71 -6.50 2.37 -2.54
C HIS A 71 -5.52 3.48 -2.95
N VAL A 72 -4.26 3.11 -3.15
CA VAL A 72 -3.18 4.04 -3.52
C VAL A 72 -2.39 3.55 -4.73
N ILE A 73 -2.14 2.24 -4.85
CA ILE A 73 -1.20 1.66 -5.81
C ILE A 73 -1.65 1.90 -7.26
N GLU A 74 -2.95 1.98 -7.49
CA GLU A 74 -3.59 2.25 -8.78
C GLU A 74 -3.40 3.70 -9.25
N HIS A 75 -2.98 4.61 -8.36
CA HIS A 75 -2.72 6.01 -8.65
C HIS A 75 -1.22 6.32 -8.89
N LEU A 76 -0.31 5.43 -8.48
CA LEU A 76 1.14 5.64 -8.58
C LEU A 76 1.62 5.52 -10.02
N GLU A 77 2.73 6.17 -10.38
CA GLU A 77 3.23 6.20 -11.76
C GLU A 77 4.00 4.95 -12.18
N ASP A 78 4.72 4.33 -11.24
CA ASP A 78 5.55 3.16 -11.49
C ASP A 78 5.33 2.10 -10.39
N ILE A 79 4.38 1.19 -10.65
CA ILE A 79 4.05 0.09 -9.73
C ILE A 79 5.27 -0.82 -9.49
N PRO A 80 6.02 -1.30 -10.51
CA PRO A 80 7.22 -2.10 -10.28
C PRO A 80 8.25 -1.43 -9.36
N HIS A 81 8.53 -0.14 -9.56
CA HIS A 81 9.50 0.58 -8.73
C HIS A 81 8.96 0.82 -7.30
N THR A 82 7.67 1.12 -7.17
CA THR A 82 6.97 1.17 -5.86
C THR A 82 7.12 -0.15 -5.11
N LEU A 83 6.86 -1.29 -5.76
CA LEU A 83 6.94 -2.61 -5.12
C LEU A 83 8.38 -2.98 -4.73
N LYS A 84 9.38 -2.56 -5.53
CA LYS A 84 10.80 -2.68 -5.15
C LYS A 84 11.11 -1.87 -3.90
N GLU A 85 10.57 -0.67 -3.81
CA GLU A 85 10.77 0.20 -2.66
C GLU A 85 10.08 -0.34 -1.40
N VAL A 86 8.84 -0.83 -1.52
CA VAL A 86 8.15 -1.54 -0.44
C VAL A 86 8.97 -2.74 0.02
N HIS A 87 9.53 -3.52 -0.90
CA HIS A 87 10.41 -4.63 -0.56
C HIS A 87 11.70 -4.17 0.14
N ARG A 88 12.30 -3.03 -0.22
CA ARG A 88 13.48 -2.46 0.47
C ARG A 88 13.16 -2.09 1.92
N LEU A 89 11.96 -1.57 2.17
CA LEU A 89 11.51 -1.09 3.48
C LEU A 89 11.12 -2.22 4.44
N LEU A 90 10.65 -3.35 3.90
CA LEU A 90 10.26 -4.52 4.69
C LEU A 90 11.48 -5.25 5.24
N LYS A 91 11.38 -5.66 6.51
CA LYS A 91 12.29 -6.63 7.12
C LYS A 91 12.19 -7.98 6.39
N PRO A 92 13.19 -8.87 6.54
CA PRO A 92 13.01 -10.28 6.20
C PRO A 92 11.73 -10.82 6.85
N GLU A 93 10.94 -11.58 6.09
CA GLU A 93 9.60 -12.07 6.48
C GLU A 93 8.54 -10.99 6.72
N GLY A 94 8.84 -9.72 6.42
CA GLY A 94 7.86 -8.64 6.48
C GLY A 94 6.78 -8.80 5.42
N GLU A 95 5.56 -8.41 5.75
CA GLU A 95 4.40 -8.60 4.88
C GLU A 95 3.91 -7.28 4.27
N VAL A 96 3.37 -7.35 3.05
CA VAL A 96 2.66 -6.23 2.42
C VAL A 96 1.20 -6.58 2.24
N TRP A 97 0.33 -5.67 2.66
CA TRP A 97 -1.09 -5.72 2.36
C TRP A 97 -1.43 -4.67 1.30
N ILE A 98 -2.08 -5.09 0.22
CA ILE A 98 -2.47 -4.22 -0.89
C ILE A 98 -3.95 -4.40 -1.15
N ALA A 99 -4.70 -3.31 -1.14
CA ALA A 99 -6.06 -3.26 -1.66
C ALA A 99 -6.18 -2.20 -2.75
N THR A 100 -6.85 -2.57 -3.83
CA THR A 100 -7.13 -1.74 -5.00
C THR A 100 -8.45 -2.23 -5.58
N PRO A 101 -9.24 -1.38 -6.26
CA PRO A 101 -10.41 -1.80 -7.01
C PRO A 101 -10.01 -2.83 -8.07
N HIS A 102 -10.76 -3.91 -8.16
CA HIS A 102 -10.60 -4.87 -9.23
C HIS A 102 -11.08 -4.24 -10.55
N PHE A 103 -10.40 -4.52 -11.67
CA PHE A 103 -10.70 -3.92 -12.98
C PHE A 103 -12.15 -4.12 -13.45
N SER A 104 -12.82 -5.17 -12.97
CA SER A 104 -14.22 -5.46 -13.31
C SER A 104 -15.23 -4.71 -12.45
N ASP A 105 -14.79 -4.01 -11.40
CA ASP A 105 -15.64 -3.20 -10.54
C ASP A 105 -15.83 -1.81 -11.16
N SER A 106 -17.05 -1.28 -11.14
CA SER A 106 -17.33 0.06 -11.67
C SER A 106 -16.53 1.14 -10.95
N HIS A 107 -16.22 0.97 -9.66
CA HIS A 107 -15.40 1.91 -8.90
C HIS A 107 -14.00 2.08 -9.51
N SER A 108 -13.48 1.05 -10.19
CA SER A 108 -12.20 1.16 -10.89
C SER A 108 -12.24 2.20 -12.02
N TRP A 109 -13.41 2.49 -12.60
CA TRP A 109 -13.55 3.35 -13.79
C TRP A 109 -14.16 4.74 -13.52
N VAL A 110 -14.81 4.93 -12.36
CA VAL A 110 -15.46 6.22 -12.04
C VAL A 110 -14.50 7.25 -11.46
N ASP A 111 -13.36 6.82 -10.92
CA ASP A 111 -12.31 7.70 -10.45
C ASP A 111 -11.30 7.96 -11.59
N HIS A 112 -11.23 9.22 -12.03
CA HIS A 112 -10.36 9.63 -13.12
C HIS A 112 -8.87 9.70 -12.72
N THR A 113 -8.56 9.56 -11.43
CA THR A 113 -7.18 9.55 -10.93
C THR A 113 -6.58 8.15 -10.92
N HIS A 114 -7.36 7.10 -11.15
CA HIS A 114 -6.82 5.76 -11.38
C HIS A 114 -6.04 5.74 -12.69
N ARG A 115 -4.77 5.35 -12.61
CA ARG A 115 -3.88 5.15 -13.77
C ARG A 115 -3.90 3.70 -14.23
N TYR A 116 -4.23 2.78 -13.32
CA TYR A 116 -4.23 1.34 -13.58
C TYR A 116 -5.53 0.68 -13.11
N HIS A 117 -6.03 -0.26 -13.92
CA HIS A 117 -7.17 -1.10 -13.57
C HIS A 117 -6.66 -2.52 -13.32
N LEU A 118 -6.46 -2.86 -12.04
CA LEU A 118 -5.69 -4.02 -11.62
C LEU A 118 -6.57 -5.26 -11.37
N SER A 119 -5.98 -6.44 -11.51
CA SER A 119 -6.60 -7.72 -11.18
C SER A 119 -5.71 -8.50 -10.24
N ILE A 120 -6.21 -9.62 -9.71
CA ILE A 120 -5.37 -10.55 -8.95
C ILE A 120 -4.14 -11.04 -9.74
N ARG A 121 -4.23 -11.08 -11.07
CA ARG A 121 -3.12 -11.53 -11.93
C ARG A 121 -2.07 -10.45 -12.17
N SER A 122 -2.37 -9.19 -11.85
CA SER A 122 -1.42 -8.07 -12.01
C SER A 122 -0.17 -8.24 -11.16
N PHE A 123 -0.25 -8.99 -10.06
CA PHE A 123 0.87 -9.25 -9.15
C PHE A 123 1.51 -10.64 -9.32
N ILE A 124 1.01 -11.46 -10.26
CA ILE A 124 1.51 -12.85 -10.46
C ILE A 124 2.71 -12.88 -11.40
N ILE A 125 2.79 -11.93 -12.34
CA ILE A 125 3.87 -11.92 -13.33
C ILE A 125 5.15 -11.44 -12.67
N ARG A 126 6.00 -12.40 -12.30
CA ARG A 126 7.41 -12.15 -12.00
C ARG A 126 8.02 -11.54 -13.26
N HIS A 127 8.32 -10.26 -13.23
CA HIS A 127 9.15 -9.65 -14.27
C HIS A 127 10.52 -10.32 -14.17
N THR A 128 10.73 -11.38 -14.94
CA THR A 128 12.03 -12.04 -15.14
C THR A 128 12.90 -11.28 -16.12
N GLN A 129 12.52 -10.05 -16.49
CA GLN A 129 13.31 -9.22 -17.37
C GLN A 129 14.24 -8.33 -16.53
N PRO A 130 15.56 -8.44 -16.69
CA PRO A 130 16.47 -7.43 -16.17
C PRO A 130 16.18 -6.11 -16.88
N LEU A 131 16.10 -5.02 -16.12
CA LEU A 131 16.27 -3.67 -16.67
C LEU A 131 17.72 -3.53 -17.18
#